data_AF-A0A0F8ZJ26-F1
#
_entry.id   AF-A0A0F8ZJ26-F1
#
_cell.length_a   1.000
_cell.length_b   1.000
_cell.length_c   1.000
_cell.angle_alpha   90.00
_cell.angle_beta   90.00
_cell.angle_gamma   90.00
#
_symmetry.space_group_name_H-M   'P 1'
#
loop_
_entity.id
_entity.type
_entity.pdbx_description
1 polymer ?
#
loop_
_entity_poly.entity_id
_entity_poly.type
_entity_poly.pdbx_seq_one_letter_code
_entity_poly.pdbx_strand_id
1 'polypeptide(L)'
;ISPLGHLVAEPLLDKEGIVYAKLKMDHIIKAKAFVDCTGHYARWDVLNLNFNRRPNQAIATPRRPVELQLREELTELLARANTLTHEDLLGELHRLTGAD
;
A
#
# COMPACT_ATOMS: atom_id res chain seq x y z
N ILE A 1 -27.97 11.18 -8.94
CA ILE A 1 -27.39 12.30 -9.71
C ILE A 1 -26.57 11.70 -10.85
N SER A 2 -26.59 12.28 -12.04
CA SER A 2 -25.82 11.83 -13.21
C SER A 2 -24.38 12.36 -13.15
N PRO A 3 -23.44 11.80 -13.94
CA PRO A 3 -22.07 12.30 -14.04
C PRO A 3 -21.95 13.78 -14.46
N LEU A 4 -23.00 14.37 -15.02
CA LEU A 4 -23.07 15.77 -15.43
C LEU A 4 -23.70 16.68 -14.36
N GLY A 5 -23.96 16.16 -13.16
CA GLY A 5 -24.53 16.93 -12.04
C GLY A 5 -26.05 17.04 -12.02
N HIS A 6 -26.77 16.48 -13.01
CA HIS A 6 -28.24 16.53 -13.04
C HIS A 6 -28.90 15.46 -12.17
N LEU A 7 -30.07 15.76 -11.59
CA LEU A 7 -30.93 14.76 -10.96
C LEU A 7 -31.42 13.76 -12.02
N VAL A 8 -31.41 12.46 -11.69
CA VAL A 8 -31.88 11.36 -12.57
C VAL A 8 -33.23 10.81 -12.16
N ALA A 9 -33.65 11.14 -10.95
CA ALA A 9 -34.96 10.94 -10.39
C ALA A 9 -35.13 12.00 -9.29
N GLU A 10 -36.37 12.41 -9.07
CA GLU A 10 -36.71 13.35 -8.01
C GLU A 10 -36.56 12.68 -6.62
N PRO A 11 -36.14 13.43 -5.59
CA PRO A 11 -36.11 12.93 -4.23
C PRO A 11 -37.53 12.73 -3.69
N LEU A 12 -37.72 11.75 -2.81
CA LEU A 12 -38.94 11.63 -2.01
C LEU A 12 -38.80 12.56 -0.80
N LEU A 13 -39.70 13.53 -0.69
CA LEU A 13 -39.81 14.44 0.45
C LEU A 13 -41.03 14.04 1.28
N ASP A 14 -40.85 13.92 2.59
CA ASP A 14 -41.89 13.64 3.60
C ASP A 14 -42.78 12.41 3.29
N LYS A 15 -42.24 11.44 2.54
CA LYS A 15 -42.96 10.23 2.10
C LYS A 15 -42.03 9.02 2.04
N GLU A 16 -42.57 7.85 2.35
CA GLU A 16 -41.89 6.56 2.18
C GLU A 16 -42.11 5.99 0.78
N GLY A 17 -41.08 5.36 0.20
CA GLY A 17 -41.18 4.73 -1.11
C GLY A 17 -39.82 4.36 -1.70
N ILE A 18 -39.84 3.73 -2.88
CA ILE A 18 -38.64 3.34 -3.62
C ILE A 18 -38.52 4.20 -4.88
N VAL A 19 -37.37 4.86 -5.05
CA VAL A 19 -37.06 5.65 -6.25
C VAL A 19 -36.22 4.81 -7.21
N TYR A 20 -36.69 4.69 -8.44
CA TYR A 20 -35.96 4.03 -9.52
C TYR A 20 -35.52 5.05 -10.57
N ALA A 21 -34.36 4.83 -11.19
CA ALA A 21 -33.87 5.64 -12.29
C ALA A 21 -33.22 4.76 -13.37
N LYS A 22 -33.33 5.18 -14.63
CA LYS A 22 -32.59 4.56 -15.74
C LYS A 22 -31.28 5.29 -15.94
N LEU A 23 -30.17 4.56 -15.87
CA LEU A 23 -28.83 5.11 -16.06
C LEU A 23 -28.36 4.92 -17.50
N LYS A 24 -27.86 6.00 -18.12
CA LYS A 24 -27.19 5.96 -19.41
C LYS A 24 -25.69 5.92 -19.20
N MET A 25 -25.08 4.77 -19.39
CA MET A 25 -23.65 4.57 -19.09
C MET A 25 -22.73 5.40 -19.98
N ASP A 26 -23.16 5.75 -21.20
CA ASP A 26 -22.42 6.62 -22.12
C ASP A 26 -22.14 8.01 -21.55
N HIS A 27 -22.89 8.45 -20.53
CA HIS A 27 -22.64 9.73 -19.87
C HIS A 27 -21.30 9.77 -19.13
N ILE A 28 -20.75 8.60 -18.75
CA ILE A 28 -19.43 8.49 -18.10
C ILE A 28 -18.34 8.96 -19.07
N ILE A 29 -18.39 8.49 -20.32
CA ILE A 29 -17.41 8.84 -21.35
C ILE A 29 -17.46 10.35 -21.62
N LYS A 30 -18.66 10.91 -21.74
CA LYS A 30 -18.86 12.35 -21.95
C LYS A 30 -18.30 13.16 -20.79
N ALA A 31 -18.63 12.80 -19.55
CA ALA A 31 -18.14 13.51 -18.36
C ALA A 31 -16.60 13.46 -18.27
N LYS A 32 -15.99 12.31 -18.56
CA LYS A 32 -14.53 12.15 -18.59
C LYS A 32 -13.87 12.96 -19.71
N ALA A 33 -14.53 13.09 -20.86
CA ALA A 33 -14.05 13.94 -21.96
C ALA A 33 -14.04 15.43 -21.59
N PHE A 34 -15.01 15.90 -20.79
CA PHE A 34 -15.03 17.27 -20.27
C PHE A 34 -14.01 17.49 -19.16
N VAL A 35 -13.91 16.56 -18.19
CA VAL A 35 -13.02 16.69 -17.04
C VAL A 35 -12.37 15.33 -16.71
N ASP A 36 -11.05 15.26 -16.93
CA ASP A 36 -10.24 14.08 -16.64
C ASP A 36 -9.14 14.34 -15.59
N CYS A 37 -9.51 14.33 -14.31
CA CYS A 37 -8.61 14.65 -13.20
C CYS A 37 -7.44 13.67 -12.99
N THR A 38 -7.52 12.45 -13.51
CA THR A 38 -6.50 11.40 -13.31
C THR A 38 -5.76 11.06 -14.60
N GLY A 39 -6.15 11.65 -15.73
CA GLY A 39 -5.53 11.47 -17.03
C GLY A 39 -4.95 12.78 -17.53
N HIS A 40 -5.54 13.38 -18.58
CA HIS A 40 -4.88 14.49 -19.28
C HIS A 40 -4.73 15.79 -18.47
N TYR A 41 -5.56 16.02 -17.45
CA TYR A 41 -5.36 17.16 -16.53
C TYR A 41 -4.41 16.84 -15.38
N ALA A 42 -4.01 15.58 -15.20
CA ALA A 42 -3.11 15.22 -14.12
C ALA A 42 -1.69 15.72 -14.40
N ARG A 43 -1.13 16.44 -13.43
CA ARG A 43 0.27 16.88 -13.41
C ARG A 43 1.04 16.05 -12.39
N TRP A 44 1.33 14.80 -12.75
CA TRP A 44 2.06 13.86 -11.90
C TRP A 44 3.49 14.30 -11.59
N ASP A 45 4.02 15.22 -12.40
CA ASP A 45 5.28 15.92 -12.18
C ASP A 45 5.20 16.97 -11.06
N VAL A 46 4.00 17.49 -10.75
CA VAL A 46 3.76 18.47 -9.68
C VAL A 46 3.32 17.78 -8.38
N LEU A 47 2.36 16.86 -8.48
CA LEU A 47 1.81 16.14 -7.33
C LEU A 47 1.66 14.66 -7.67
N ASN A 48 2.26 13.81 -6.85
CA ASN A 48 2.04 12.37 -6.88
C ASN A 48 1.56 11.88 -5.51
N LEU A 49 0.43 11.17 -5.48
CA LEU A 49 -0.15 10.60 -4.27
C LEU A 49 0.27 9.14 -4.12
N ASN A 50 1.20 8.88 -3.21
CA ASN A 50 1.58 7.53 -2.83
C ASN A 50 0.64 6.99 -1.75
N PHE A 51 -0.18 6.00 -2.11
CA PHE A 51 -1.16 5.40 -1.19
C PHE A 51 -0.62 4.15 -0.49
N ASN A 52 -0.61 4.15 0.85
CA ASN A 52 -0.31 2.96 1.63
C ASN A 52 -1.53 2.03 1.65
N ARG A 53 -1.43 0.89 0.94
CA ARG A 53 -2.49 -0.14 0.90
C ARG A 53 -2.47 -1.12 2.07
N ARG A 54 -1.49 -1.03 2.97
CA ARG A 54 -1.36 -1.96 4.09
C ARG A 54 -2.44 -1.67 5.13
N PRO A 55 -3.06 -2.70 5.73
CA PRO A 55 -3.95 -2.50 6.86
C PRO A 55 -3.17 -1.92 8.05
N ASN A 56 -3.73 -0.92 8.70
CA ASN A 56 -3.16 -0.37 9.93
C ASN A 56 -3.55 -1.26 11.11
N GLN A 57 -2.57 -1.63 11.94
CA GLN A 57 -2.80 -2.37 13.19
C GLN A 57 -2.77 -1.40 14.37
N ALA A 58 -3.69 -1.57 15.32
CA ALA A 58 -3.75 -0.76 16.53
C ALA A 58 -2.54 -0.97 17.45
N ILE A 59 -1.95 -2.18 17.41
CA ILE A 59 -0.74 -2.54 18.13
C ILE A 59 0.23 -3.12 17.10
N ALA A 60 1.41 -2.51 16.98
CA ALA A 60 2.49 -3.03 16.16
C ALA A 60 3.57 -3.62 17.07
N THR A 61 3.97 -4.87 16.83
CA THR A 61 5.22 -5.38 17.39
C THR A 61 6.37 -4.62 16.72
N PRO A 62 7.25 -3.93 17.46
CA PRO A 62 8.36 -3.23 16.85
C PRO A 62 9.24 -4.26 16.12
N ARG A 63 9.29 -4.17 14.79
CA ARG A 63 10.23 -4.96 14.01
C ARG A 63 11.62 -4.42 14.33
N ARG A 64 12.48 -5.26 14.93
CA ARG A 64 13.87 -4.86 15.13
C ARG A 64 14.51 -4.61 13.76
N PRO A 65 15.26 -3.51 13.59
CA PRO A 65 16.04 -3.28 12.39
C PRO A 65 16.98 -4.45 12.13
N VAL A 66 17.00 -4.95 10.89
CA VAL A 66 17.85 -6.09 10.47
C VAL A 66 19.32 -5.84 10.78
N GLU A 67 19.78 -4.59 10.64
CA GLU A 67 21.16 -4.20 10.93
C GLU A 67 21.55 -4.37 12.40
N LEU A 68 20.61 -4.10 13.33
CA LEU A 68 20.86 -4.33 14.76
C LEU A 68 20.91 -5.82 15.08
N GLN A 69 20.03 -6.62 14.45
CA GLN A 69 20.04 -8.08 14.60
C GLN A 69 21.34 -8.70 14.09
N LEU A 70 21.78 -8.35 12.88
CA LEU A 70 23.04 -8.86 12.32
C LEU A 70 24.25 -8.48 13.16
N ARG A 71 24.29 -7.25 13.70
CA ARG A 71 25.42 -6.80 14.54
C ARG A 71 25.49 -7.58 15.86
N GLU A 72 24.36 -7.85 16.50
CA GLU A 72 24.29 -8.68 17.71
C GLU A 72 24.76 -10.10 17.42
N GLU A 73 24.23 -10.73 16.38
CA GLU A 73 24.57 -12.11 16.00
C GLU A 73 26.05 -12.25 15.61
N LEU A 74 26.61 -11.28 14.86
CA LEU A 74 28.03 -11.26 14.52
C LEU A 74 28.91 -11.05 15.77
N THR A 75 28.47 -10.22 16.72
CA THR A 75 29.20 -10.00 17.99
C THR A 75 29.25 -11.27 18.83
N GLU A 76 28.13 -12.01 18.89
CA GLU A 76 28.07 -13.30 19.56
C GLU A 76 28.96 -14.35 18.88
N LEU A 77 28.96 -14.38 17.55
CA LEU A 77 29.83 -15.27 16.79
C LEU A 77 31.32 -14.96 17.02
N LEU A 78 31.70 -13.68 17.01
CA LEU A 78 33.06 -13.25 17.31
C LEU A 78 33.49 -13.63 18.73
N ALA A 79 32.58 -13.54 19.71
CA ALA A 79 32.85 -13.93 21.09
C ALA A 79 33.13 -15.45 21.23
N ARG A 80 32.56 -16.27 20.34
CA ARG A 80 32.71 -17.74 20.33
C ARG A 80 33.71 -18.24 19.30
N ALA A 81 34.29 -17.37 18.47
CA ALA A 81 35.13 -17.75 17.33
C ALA A 81 36.32 -18.65 17.73
N ASN A 82 36.93 -18.43 18.89
CA ASN A 82 38.06 -19.23 19.37
C ASN A 82 37.68 -20.65 19.83
N THR A 83 36.38 -20.95 19.92
CA THR A 83 35.86 -22.27 20.35
C THR A 83 35.28 -23.08 19.18
N LEU A 84 35.22 -22.49 17.99
CA LEU A 84 34.64 -23.09 16.80
C LEU A 84 35.73 -23.60 15.86
N THR A 85 35.43 -24.66 15.11
CA THR A 85 36.29 -25.05 14.00
C THR A 85 36.13 -24.07 12.84
N HIS A 86 37.08 -24.07 11.91
CA HIS A 86 37.01 -23.23 10.72
C HIS A 86 35.74 -23.49 9.89
N GLU A 87 35.35 -24.76 9.77
CA GLU A 87 34.16 -25.18 9.03
C GLU A 87 32.87 -24.68 9.70
N ASP A 88 32.78 -24.80 11.02
CA ASP A 88 31.63 -24.30 11.78
C ASP A 88 31.51 -22.78 11.72
N LEU A 89 32.63 -22.05 11.79
CA LEU A 89 32.65 -20.59 11.69
C LEU A 89 32.20 -20.11 10.30
N LEU A 90 32.67 -20.76 9.23
CA LEU A 90 32.24 -20.45 7.87
C LEU A 90 30.75 -20.76 7.69
N GLY A 91 30.28 -21.90 8.21
CA GLY A 91 28.86 -22.27 8.16
C GLY A 91 27.95 -21.24 8.84
N GLU A 92 28.37 -20.69 9.99
CA GLU A 92 27.63 -19.64 10.68
C GLU A 92 27.62 -18.32 9.91
N LEU A 93 28.76 -17.92 9.32
CA LEU A 93 28.85 -16.71 8.50
C LEU A 93 28.01 -16.81 7.22
N HIS A 94 27.96 -17.97 6.58
CA HIS A 94 27.08 -18.22 5.43
C HIS A 94 25.60 -18.06 5.81
N ARG A 95 25.21 -18.60 6.97
CA ARG A 95 23.85 -18.45 7.50
C ARG A 95 23.49 -16.98 7.76
N LEU A 96 24.41 -16.20 8.33
CA LEU A 96 24.21 -14.77 8.62
C LEU A 96 24.11 -13.89 7.37
N THR A 97 24.79 -14.30 6.29
CA THR A 97 24.78 -13.56 5.01
C THR A 97 23.65 -13.97 4.07
N GLY A 98 22.90 -15.02 4.40
CA GLY A 98 21.81 -15.55 3.58
C GLY A 98 22.29 -16.13 2.24
N ALA A 99 23.57 -16.51 2.16
CA ALA A 99 24.18 -17.11 0.99
C ALA A 99 24.11 -18.64 1.11
N ASP A 100 22.96 -19.20 0.71
CA ASP A 100 22.83 -20.60 0.29
C ASP A 100 23.10 -20.71 -1.22
#